data_AF-A0A662K7G5-F1
#
_entry.id   AF-A0A662K7G5-F1
#
_cell.length_a   1.000
_cell.length_b   1.000
_cell.length_c   1.000
_cell.angle_alpha   90.00
_cell.angle_beta   90.00
_cell.angle_gamma   90.00
#
_symmetry.space_group_name_H-M   'P 1'
#
loop_
_entity.id
_entity.type
_entity.pdbx_description
1 polymer ?
#
loop_
_entity_poly.entity_id
_entity_poly.type
_entity_poly.pdbx_seq_one_letter_code
_entity_poly.pdbx_strand_id
1 'polypeptide(L)'
;MRDHLLRRVVHAFGSISLLYYVIPSRHLVLTLAFSVVGIIEILRLKGKINLIGMRDYEKNRISGFFFFATGVAILLNFFPCQIAVPCILCASFADPIVGELKRKMKKEIAYVVMFVFSFIVFFIILNSSTM
;
A
#
# COMPACT_ATOMS: atom_id res chain seq x y z
N MET A 1 -2.44 -13.25 -16.71
CA MET A 1 -1.15 -13.29 -15.98
C MET A 1 -0.56 -11.88 -15.76
N ARG A 2 -0.56 -11.02 -16.79
CA ARG A 2 -0.01 -9.65 -16.76
C ARG A 2 -0.66 -8.72 -15.71
N ASP A 3 -1.98 -8.75 -15.57
CA ASP A 3 -2.70 -7.84 -14.66
C ASP A 3 -2.46 -8.12 -13.17
N HIS A 4 -2.22 -9.39 -12.81
CA HIS A 4 -1.89 -9.75 -11.44
C HIS A 4 -0.49 -9.25 -11.04
N LEU A 5 0.47 -9.33 -11.97
CA LEU A 5 1.82 -8.81 -11.75
C LEU A 5 1.79 -7.28 -11.63
N LEU A 6 1.06 -6.60 -12.53
CA LEU A 6 0.90 -5.16 -12.50
C LEU A 6 0.34 -4.67 -11.14
N ARG A 7 -0.72 -5.31 -10.64
CA ARG A 7 -1.28 -4.98 -9.31
C ARG A 7 -0.26 -5.10 -8.19
N ARG A 8 0.62 -6.10 -8.23
CA ARG A 8 1.64 -6.31 -7.20
C ARG A 8 2.75 -5.29 -7.27
N VAL A 9 3.19 -4.94 -8.48
CA VAL A 9 4.18 -3.87 -8.69
C VAL A 9 3.62 -2.54 -8.20
N VAL A 10 2.36 -2.22 -8.52
CA VAL A 10 1.69 -1.00 -8.01
C VAL A 10 1.61 -1.01 -6.49
N HIS A 11 1.33 -2.16 -5.87
CA HIS A 11 1.27 -2.28 -4.42
C HIS A 11 2.64 -2.08 -3.76
N ALA A 12 3.70 -2.69 -4.30
CA ALA A 12 5.08 -2.50 -3.86
C ALA A 12 5.56 -1.06 -4.04
N PHE A 13 5.14 -0.42 -5.14
CA PHE A 13 5.41 1.00 -5.40
C PHE A 13 4.81 1.91 -4.33
N GLY A 14 3.77 1.47 -3.60
CA GLY A 14 3.23 2.18 -2.45
C GLY A 14 4.26 2.52 -1.36
N SER A 15 5.36 1.76 -1.27
CA SER A 15 6.46 2.03 -0.34
C SER A 15 7.18 3.36 -0.62
N ILE A 16 7.03 3.93 -1.83
CA ILE A 16 7.56 5.25 -2.18
C ILE A 16 6.97 6.37 -1.30
N SER A 17 5.78 6.13 -0.72
CA SER A 17 5.17 7.06 0.23
C SER A 17 6.04 7.33 1.45
N LEU A 18 7.01 6.47 1.77
CA LEU A 18 7.99 6.68 2.84
C LEU A 18 8.96 7.83 2.58
N LEU A 19 9.11 8.28 1.32
CA LEU A 19 9.87 9.51 1.00
C LEU A 19 9.31 10.75 1.73
N TYR A 20 8.07 10.67 2.22
CA TYR A 20 7.47 11.66 3.11
C TYR A 20 8.39 12.10 4.27
N TYR A 21 9.19 11.19 4.84
CA TYR A 21 10.07 11.51 5.96
C TYR A 21 11.32 12.30 5.58
N VAL A 22 11.66 12.38 4.29
CA VAL A 22 12.86 13.07 3.79
C VAL A 22 12.52 14.40 3.11
N ILE A 23 11.25 14.62 2.74
CA ILE A 23 10.81 15.82 2.02
C ILE A 23 10.55 16.98 3.01
N PRO A 24 11.14 18.17 2.80
CA PRO A 24 10.92 19.34 3.67
C PRO A 24 9.44 19.76 3.73
N SER A 25 8.75 19.80 2.60
CA SER A 25 7.33 20.20 2.47
C SER A 25 6.37 18.99 2.52
N ARG A 26 6.66 18.01 3.37
CA ARG A 26 5.99 16.69 3.39
C ARG A 26 4.46 16.73 3.44
N HIS A 27 3.87 17.61 4.26
CA HIS A 27 2.41 17.70 4.40
C HIS A 27 1.75 18.24 3.13
N LEU A 28 2.33 19.27 2.51
CA LEU A 28 1.85 19.81 1.24
C LEU A 28 1.93 18.74 0.13
N VAL A 29 3.06 18.05 0.03
CA VAL A 29 3.27 16.99 -0.96
C VAL A 29 2.27 15.84 -0.75
N LEU A 30 2.02 15.44 0.50
CA LEU A 30 1.04 14.42 0.83
C LEU A 30 -0.39 14.86 0.45
N THR A 31 -0.78 16.09 0.78
CA THR A 31 -2.09 16.66 0.42
C THR A 31 -2.27 16.71 -1.08
N LEU A 32 -1.26 17.16 -1.84
CA LEU A 32 -1.30 17.19 -3.30
C LEU A 32 -1.41 15.78 -3.88
N ALA A 33 -0.56 14.84 -3.43
CA ALA A 33 -0.60 13.45 -3.88
C ALA A 33 -1.97 12.80 -3.61
N PHE A 34 -2.51 12.98 -2.41
CA PHE A 34 -3.83 12.47 -2.04
C PHE A 34 -4.95 13.10 -2.88
N SER A 35 -4.88 14.41 -3.13
CA SER A 35 -5.84 15.12 -3.98
C SER A 35 -5.82 14.59 -5.42
N VAL A 36 -4.64 14.34 -5.98
CA VAL A 36 -4.49 13.74 -7.32
C VAL A 36 -5.12 12.35 -7.36
N VAL A 37 -4.86 11.51 -6.35
CA VAL A 37 -5.47 10.17 -6.25
C VAL A 37 -7.01 10.27 -6.17
N GLY A 38 -7.54 11.21 -5.38
CA GLY A 38 -8.98 11.47 -5.30
C GLY A 38 -9.60 11.94 -6.62
N ILE A 39 -8.93 12.84 -7.35
CA ILE A 39 -9.40 13.29 -8.67
C ILE A 39 -9.42 12.12 -9.66
N ILE A 40 -8.36 11.31 -9.71
CA ILE A 40 -8.30 10.12 -10.56
C ILE A 40 -9.46 9.17 -10.24
N GLU A 41 -9.71 8.93 -8.95
CA GLU A 41 -10.78 8.04 -8.49
C GLU A 41 -12.19 8.57 -8.89
N ILE A 42 -12.44 9.87 -8.75
CA ILE A 42 -13.69 10.50 -9.18
C ILE A 42 -13.88 10.38 -10.70
N LEU A 43 -12.84 10.68 -11.48
CA LEU A 43 -12.90 10.59 -12.95
C LEU A 43 -13.13 9.15 -13.40
N ARG A 44 -12.52 8.19 -12.72
CA ARG A 44 -12.71 6.77 -12.95
C ARG A 44 -14.13 6.30 -12.65
N LEU A 45 -14.69 6.67 -11.50
CA LEU A 45 -16.08 6.35 -11.15
C LEU A 45 -17.10 7.00 -12.10
N LYS A 46 -16.76 8.14 -12.69
CA LYS A 46 -17.53 8.78 -13.76
C LYS A 46 -17.34 8.12 -15.14
N GLY A 47 -16.55 7.06 -15.24
CA GLY A 47 -16.27 6.36 -16.51
C GLY A 47 -15.38 7.13 -17.49
N LYS A 48 -14.73 8.23 -17.06
CA LYS A 48 -13.88 9.06 -17.92
C LYS A 48 -12.46 8.51 -18.10
N ILE A 49 -11.99 7.71 -17.14
CA ILE A 49 -10.66 7.10 -17.13
C ILE A 49 -10.82 5.63 -16.81
N ASN A 50 -10.09 4.78 -17.55
CA ASN A 50 -9.97 3.36 -17.24
C ASN A 50 -8.53 3.04 -16.85
N LEU A 51 -8.34 2.51 -15.63
CA LEU A 51 -7.01 2.16 -15.13
C LEU A 51 -6.72 0.68 -15.40
N ILE A 52 -5.55 0.42 -15.98
CA ILE A 52 -5.11 -0.94 -16.29
C ILE A 52 -4.81 -1.68 -14.98
N GLY A 53 -5.16 -2.96 -14.92
CA GLY A 53 -4.87 -3.81 -13.77
C GLY A 53 -5.93 -3.79 -12.67
N MET A 54 -7.01 -3.02 -12.82
CA MET A 54 -8.14 -3.07 -11.88
C MET A 54 -8.89 -4.39 -11.92
N ARG A 55 -9.56 -4.74 -10.82
CA ARG A 55 -10.46 -5.89 -10.77
C ARG A 55 -11.84 -5.50 -11.30
N ASP A 56 -12.57 -6.44 -11.89
CA ASP A 56 -13.87 -6.16 -12.50
C ASP A 56 -14.88 -5.54 -11.54
N TYR A 57 -14.88 -6.01 -10.29
CA TYR A 57 -15.76 -5.47 -9.26
C TYR A 57 -15.38 -4.05 -8.81
N GLU A 58 -14.16 -3.57 -9.08
CA GLU A 58 -13.72 -2.22 -8.72
C GLU A 58 -14.19 -1.18 -9.73
N LYS A 59 -14.75 -1.59 -10.88
CA LYS A 59 -15.20 -0.68 -11.94
C LYS A 59 -16.22 0.34 -11.45
N ASN A 60 -17.18 -0.07 -10.63
CA ASN A 60 -18.31 0.76 -10.20
C ASN A 60 -18.31 1.12 -8.70
N ARG A 61 -17.22 0.87 -7.98
CA ARG A 61 -17.09 1.16 -6.54
C ARG A 61 -15.71 1.67 -6.21
N ILE A 62 -15.54 2.29 -5.04
CA ILE A 62 -14.24 2.83 -4.60
C ILE A 62 -13.15 1.75 -4.69
N SER A 63 -12.03 2.10 -5.31
CA SER A 63 -10.92 1.20 -5.60
C SER A 63 -10.11 0.88 -4.34
N GLY A 64 -9.52 -0.32 -4.28
CA GLY A 64 -8.56 -0.66 -3.22
C GLY A 64 -7.36 0.29 -3.18
N PHE A 65 -7.01 0.89 -4.32
CA PHE A 65 -5.95 1.88 -4.40
C PHE A 65 -6.29 3.16 -3.64
N PHE A 66 -7.52 3.66 -3.75
CA PHE A 66 -7.97 4.82 -2.98
C PHE A 66 -7.98 4.52 -1.47
N PHE A 67 -8.41 3.32 -1.07
CA PHE A 67 -8.34 2.89 0.34
C PHE A 67 -6.90 2.79 0.85
N PHE A 68 -5.98 2.26 0.05
CA PHE A 68 -4.55 2.25 0.37
C PHE A 68 -4.01 3.66 0.58
N ALA A 69 -4.27 4.58 -0.37
CA ALA A 69 -3.85 5.97 -0.26
C ALA A 69 -4.41 6.68 0.99
N THR A 70 -5.68 6.39 1.33
CA THR A 70 -6.32 6.90 2.55
C THR A 70 -5.63 6.37 3.81
N GLY A 71 -5.35 5.06 3.87
CA GLY A 71 -4.63 4.46 4.99
C GLY A 71 -3.23 5.04 5.17
N VAL A 72 -2.49 5.22 4.08
CA VAL A 72 -1.16 5.86 4.09
C VAL A 72 -1.26 7.32 4.57
N ALA A 73 -2.23 8.10 4.08
CA ALA A 73 -2.41 9.48 4.51
C ALA A 73 -2.71 9.58 6.02
N ILE A 74 -3.52 8.67 6.55
CA ILE A 74 -3.80 8.59 7.99
C ILE A 74 -2.51 8.25 8.76
N LEU A 75 -1.79 7.20 8.33
CA LEU A 75 -0.55 6.77 8.98
C LEU A 75 0.49 7.90 9.06
N LEU A 76 0.72 8.61 7.95
CA LEU A 76 1.76 9.63 7.87
C LEU A 76 1.41 10.95 8.61
N ASN A 77 0.13 11.23 8.85
CA ASN A 77 -0.29 12.43 9.59
C ASN A 77 -0.45 12.18 11.09
N PHE A 78 -0.92 11.00 11.49
CA PHE A 78 -1.38 10.77 12.87
C PHE A 78 -0.53 9.79 13.67
N PHE A 79 0.33 9.00 13.02
CA PHE A 79 1.11 7.98 13.70
C PHE A 79 2.60 8.29 13.65
N PRO A 80 3.35 7.91 14.70
CA PRO A 80 4.80 8.05 14.70
C PRO A 80 5.43 7.11 13.66
N CYS A 81 6.65 7.46 13.23
CA CYS A 81 7.43 6.73 12.22
C CYS A 81 7.52 5.23 12.53
N GLN A 82 7.68 4.89 13.81
CA GLN A 82 7.80 3.54 14.36
C GLN A 82 6.56 2.66 14.10
N ILE A 83 5.40 3.27 13.85
CA ILE A 83 4.16 2.57 13.52
C ILE A 83 3.87 2.70 12.02
N ALA A 84 3.99 3.91 11.47
CA ALA A 84 3.64 4.18 10.08
C ALA A 84 4.53 3.43 9.08
N VAL A 85 5.86 3.43 9.29
CA VAL A 85 6.81 2.75 8.40
C VAL A 85 6.54 1.26 8.28
N PRO A 86 6.50 0.46 9.37
CA PRO A 86 6.29 -0.98 9.25
C PRO A 86 4.90 -1.31 8.71
N CYS A 87 3.85 -0.53 9.02
CA CYS A 87 2.52 -0.70 8.41
C CYS A 87 2.56 -0.53 6.89
N ILE A 88 3.19 0.54 6.39
CA ILE A 88 3.29 0.82 4.95
C ILE A 88 4.12 -0.27 4.26
N LEU A 89 5.24 -0.69 4.84
CA LEU A 89 6.07 -1.77 4.30
C LEU A 89 5.32 -3.11 4.28
N CYS A 90 4.61 -3.45 5.35
CA CYS A 90 3.83 -4.68 5.41
C CYS A 90 2.72 -4.68 4.37
N ALA A 91 1.97 -3.58 4.22
CA ALA A 91 1.00 -3.47 3.14
C ALA A 91 1.73 -3.64 1.79
N SER A 92 2.69 -2.78 1.47
CA SER A 92 3.38 -2.76 0.17
C SER A 92 4.04 -4.07 -0.24
N PHE A 93 4.59 -4.86 0.70
CA PHE A 93 5.34 -6.08 0.38
C PHE A 93 4.67 -7.37 0.82
N ALA A 94 4.08 -7.43 2.03
CA ALA A 94 3.47 -8.67 2.52
C ALA A 94 2.25 -9.07 1.67
N ASP A 95 1.42 -8.11 1.27
CA ASP A 95 0.23 -8.39 0.45
C ASP A 95 0.59 -9.01 -0.92
N PRO A 96 1.56 -8.48 -1.70
CA PRO A 96 2.05 -9.15 -2.90
C PRO A 96 2.63 -10.53 -2.67
N ILE A 97 3.43 -10.70 -1.61
CA ILE A 97 4.09 -11.98 -1.27
C ILE A 97 3.04 -13.04 -0.99
N VAL A 98 2.05 -12.74 -0.16
CA VAL A 98 0.93 -13.65 0.15
C VAL A 98 0.08 -13.92 -1.07
N GLY A 99 -0.17 -12.89 -1.88
CA GLY A 99 -0.89 -13.03 -3.13
C GLY A 99 -0.20 -13.97 -4.12
N GLU A 100 1.12 -14.14 -4.05
CA GLU A 100 1.87 -15.15 -4.81
C GLU A 100 1.92 -16.51 -4.13
N LEU A 101 2.18 -16.55 -2.83
CA LEU A 101 2.24 -17.81 -2.07
C LEU A 101 0.94 -18.57 -2.16
N LYS A 102 -0.21 -17.89 -2.07
CA LYS A 102 -1.55 -18.49 -2.22
C LYS A 102 -1.77 -19.16 -3.59
N ARG A 103 -0.97 -18.85 -4.61
CA ARG A 103 -1.04 -19.50 -5.92
C ARG A 103 -0.18 -20.75 -6.03
N LYS A 104 0.84 -20.87 -5.17
CA LYS A 104 1.83 -21.97 -5.22
C LYS A 104 1.73 -22.94 -4.05
N MET A 105 1.07 -22.54 -2.96
CA MET A 105 1.06 -23.26 -1.69
C MET A 105 -0.31 -23.20 -1.02
N LYS A 106 -0.47 -24.01 0.03
CA LYS A 106 -1.64 -24.00 0.92
C LYS A 106 -1.82 -22.62 1.58
N LYS A 107 -3.07 -22.21 1.77
CA LYS A 107 -3.43 -20.86 2.25
C LYS A 107 -2.90 -20.60 3.66
N GLU A 108 -2.91 -21.62 4.50
CA GLU A 108 -2.45 -21.60 5.89
C GLU A 108 -0.96 -21.23 5.94
N ILE A 109 -0.15 -21.86 5.08
CA ILE A 109 1.28 -21.57 4.97
C ILE A 109 1.50 -20.12 4.52
N ALA A 110 0.73 -19.66 3.52
CA ALA A 110 0.85 -18.28 3.05
C ALA A 110 0.55 -17.25 4.16
N TYR A 111 -0.44 -17.53 5.03
CA TYR A 111 -0.75 -16.67 6.17
C TYR A 111 0.33 -16.70 7.26
N VAL A 112 0.89 -17.87 7.56
CA VAL A 112 2.02 -17.98 8.50
C VAL A 112 3.22 -17.19 7.99
N VAL A 113 3.56 -17.32 6.70
CA VAL A 113 4.65 -16.55 6.08
C VAL A 113 4.37 -15.04 6.15
N MET A 114 3.14 -14.60 5.90
CA MET A 114 2.73 -13.20 6.06
C MET A 114 2.98 -12.68 7.46
N PHE A 115 2.55 -13.45 8.46
CA PHE A 115 2.65 -13.09 9.87
C PHE A 115 4.11 -12.97 10.29
N VAL A 116 4.92 -13.98 9.97
CA VAL A 116 6.36 -13.99 10.27
C VAL A 116 7.07 -12.82 9.59
N PHE A 117 6.80 -12.58 8.31
CA PHE A 117 7.37 -11.45 7.58
C PHE A 117 7.02 -10.11 8.25
N SER A 118 5.74 -9.90 8.55
CA SER A 118 5.26 -8.66 9.17
C SER A 118 5.87 -8.48 10.57
N PHE A 119 5.92 -9.56 11.36
CA PHE A 119 6.53 -9.55 12.68
C PHE A 119 8.01 -9.16 12.63
N ILE A 120 8.78 -9.72 11.70
CA ILE A 120 10.20 -9.39 11.53
C ILE A 120 10.36 -7.90 11.15
N VAL A 121 9.56 -7.39 10.22
CA VAL A 121 9.60 -5.97 9.82
C VAL A 121 9.31 -5.06 11.02
N PHE A 122 8.26 -5.34 11.78
CA PHE A 122 7.94 -4.58 12.98
C PHE A 122 9.04 -4.68 14.03
N PHE A 123 9.56 -5.88 14.28
CA PHE A 123 10.63 -6.11 15.26
C PHE A 123 11.89 -5.31 14.90
N ILE A 124 12.33 -5.34 13.64
CA ILE A 124 13.50 -4.59 13.19
C ILE A 124 13.28 -3.09 13.39
N ILE A 125 12.18 -2.53 12.89
CA ILE A 125 11.95 -1.08 12.97
C ILE A 125 11.84 -0.60 14.42
N LEU A 126 11.15 -1.35 15.28
CA LEU A 126 11.03 -0.98 16.69
C LEU A 126 12.39 -0.97 17.40
N ASN A 127 13.23 -1.99 17.17
CA ASN A 127 14.56 -2.07 17.80
C ASN A 127 15.56 -1.05 17.23
N SER A 128 15.47 -0.70 15.95
CA SER A 128 16.30 0.35 15.34
C SER A 128 15.95 1.75 15.83
N SER A 129 14.78 1.93 16.45
CA SER A 129 14.31 3.22 16.97
C SER A 129 14.71 3.48 18.43
N THR A 130 15.25 2.46 19.10
CA THR A 130 15.65 2.50 20.52
C THR A 130 17.16 2.61 20.73
N MET A 131 17.93 2.67 19.64
CA MET A 131 19.36 2.99 19.62
C MET A 131 19.58 4.43 19.16
#